data_AF-A0A8C5JV05-F1
#
_entry.id   AF-A0A8C5JV05-F1
#
_cell.length_a   1.000
_cell.length_b   1.000
_cell.length_c   1.000
_cell.angle_alpha   90.00
_cell.angle_beta   90.00
_cell.angle_gamma   90.00
#
_symmetry.space_group_name_H-M   'P 1'
#
loop_
_entity.id
_entity.type
_entity.pdbx_description
1 polymer ?
#
loop_
_entity_poly.entity_id
_entity_poly.type
_entity_poly.pdbx_seq_one_letter_code
_entity_poly.pdbx_strand_id
1 'polypeptide(L)'
;GGWRDGLESINSSAGAVGRSLLPLYRSNSSQLAFLLYNDQPPKSRAVTSSSSRGHTKGVLLFDQEGGFWLVHSVPRFPPPVSSGTYSWPPNAHTYGQTLLCVSFPLTQFLRIGEQLMYTYPLVYDHKLEGIFAQKFPVLAEVIEGHHVLHEPWNNSVTLTSQAGATFQSFAKSGKFGDDLYSGWLAAALGRDLQVQFWPKSPGVLPSNCSGTQQILDVTQTSFPGPAGPAFNATEDHSKWCVAPEGPWACVGDMNRNAGEEHRGGGTLCAQLPALWKAFRPLVKAWQPCGEEDGA
;
A
#
# COMPACT_ATOMS: atom_id res chain seq x y z
N GLY A 1 -6.04 -4.23 -21.77
CA GLY A 1 -5.46 -3.91 -20.44
C GLY A 1 -6.17 -4.75 -19.43
N GLY A 2 -5.46 -5.33 -18.48
CA GLY A 2 -5.99 -6.27 -17.50
C GLY A 2 -4.90 -7.16 -16.95
N TRP A 3 -5.25 -7.96 -15.95
CA TRP A 3 -4.34 -8.93 -15.36
C TRP A 3 -3.89 -9.97 -16.38
N ARG A 4 -2.63 -10.39 -16.24
CA ARG A 4 -1.99 -11.44 -17.01
C ARG A 4 -1.06 -12.18 -16.06
N ASP A 5 -0.88 -13.47 -16.30
CA ASP A 5 0.10 -14.25 -15.56
C ASP A 5 1.50 -13.67 -15.78
N GLY A 6 2.27 -13.60 -14.69
CA GLY A 6 3.67 -13.23 -14.77
C GLY A 6 4.45 -14.28 -15.55
N LEU A 7 5.46 -13.85 -16.31
CA LEU A 7 6.37 -14.77 -17.01
C LEU A 7 7.22 -15.61 -16.05
N GLU A 8 7.35 -15.15 -14.81
CA GLU A 8 8.20 -15.72 -13.77
C GLU A 8 7.39 -15.80 -12.47
N SER A 9 7.69 -16.82 -11.66
CA SER A 9 7.12 -16.92 -10.30
C SER A 9 7.53 -15.71 -9.47
N ILE A 10 6.66 -15.29 -8.54
CA ILE A 10 6.96 -14.19 -7.61
C ILE A 10 8.22 -14.46 -6.77
N ASN A 11 8.60 -15.73 -6.56
CA ASN A 11 9.82 -16.08 -5.83
C ASN A 11 11.10 -15.94 -6.67
N SER A 12 10.98 -15.77 -7.99
CA SER A 12 12.11 -15.63 -8.91
C SER A 12 12.68 -14.21 -8.86
N SER A 13 14.01 -14.11 -8.72
CA SER A 13 14.72 -12.82 -8.89
C SER A 13 14.65 -12.29 -10.34
N ALA A 14 14.27 -13.14 -11.29
CA ALA A 14 14.02 -12.76 -12.67
C ALA A 14 12.59 -12.22 -12.91
N GLY A 15 11.68 -12.32 -11.93
CA GLY A 15 10.35 -11.72 -12.01
C GLY A 15 10.33 -10.21 -11.80
N ALA A 16 9.19 -9.56 -12.07
CA ALA A 16 9.07 -8.09 -12.02
C ALA A 16 9.49 -7.50 -10.66
N VAL A 17 9.02 -8.10 -9.56
CA VAL A 17 9.35 -7.66 -8.20
C VAL A 17 10.81 -7.95 -7.86
N GLY A 18 11.28 -9.18 -8.15
CA GLY A 18 12.67 -9.57 -7.93
C GLY A 18 13.67 -8.68 -8.67
N ARG A 19 13.40 -8.37 -9.94
CA ARG A 19 14.22 -7.45 -10.76
C ARG A 19 14.20 -6.03 -10.22
N SER A 20 13.04 -5.54 -9.77
CA SER A 20 12.91 -4.20 -9.21
C SER A 20 13.73 -4.03 -7.93
N LEU A 21 13.77 -5.06 -7.08
CA LEU A 21 14.52 -5.05 -5.83
C LEU A 21 15.98 -5.48 -5.99
N LEU A 22 16.39 -6.03 -7.13
CA LEU A 22 17.74 -6.52 -7.34
C LEU A 22 18.85 -5.48 -7.03
N PRO A 23 18.72 -4.17 -7.34
CA PRO A 23 19.73 -3.19 -6.99
C PRO A 23 19.98 -3.06 -5.47
N LEU A 24 18.98 -3.34 -4.64
CA LEU A 24 19.06 -3.31 -3.18
C LEU A 24 20.11 -4.31 -2.64
N TYR A 25 20.28 -5.45 -3.32
CA TYR A 25 21.10 -6.57 -2.85
C TYR A 25 22.48 -6.66 -3.52
N ARG A 26 22.86 -5.69 -4.36
CA ARG A 26 24.17 -5.66 -5.02
C ARG A 26 25.22 -4.99 -4.13
N SER A 27 26.47 -5.45 -4.25
CA SER A 27 27.62 -4.97 -3.46
C SER A 27 28.03 -3.50 -3.71
N ASN A 28 27.52 -2.85 -4.76
CA ASN A 28 27.78 -1.44 -5.05
C ASN A 28 26.55 -0.54 -4.84
N SER A 29 25.95 -0.61 -3.64
CA SER A 29 24.82 0.24 -3.24
C SER A 29 25.23 1.64 -2.77
N SER A 30 26.49 2.05 -2.93
CA SER A 30 27.03 3.34 -2.46
C SER A 30 26.27 4.55 -3.02
N GLN A 31 25.69 4.42 -4.21
CA GLN A 31 24.97 5.48 -4.91
C GLN A 31 23.45 5.46 -4.67
N LEU A 32 22.95 4.51 -3.88
CA LEU A 32 21.53 4.32 -3.61
C LEU A 32 21.17 4.77 -2.20
N ALA A 33 19.97 5.33 -2.06
CA ALA A 33 19.26 5.48 -0.80
C ALA A 33 18.01 4.60 -0.79
N PHE A 34 17.66 4.08 0.37
CA PHE A 34 16.47 3.24 0.52
C PHE A 34 15.90 3.31 1.94
N LEU A 35 14.58 3.08 2.04
CA LEU A 35 13.88 2.78 3.29
C LEU A 35 13.02 1.54 3.05
N LEU A 36 13.17 0.53 3.89
CA LEU A 36 12.29 -0.64 3.94
C LEU A 36 11.44 -0.54 5.21
N TYR A 37 10.12 -0.56 5.05
CA TYR A 37 9.21 -0.42 6.18
C TYR A 37 8.07 -1.44 6.12
N ASN A 38 7.70 -1.96 7.29
CA ASN A 38 6.68 -2.99 7.45
C ASN A 38 6.33 -3.09 8.94
N ASP A 39 5.05 -3.03 9.32
CA ASP A 39 4.60 -3.24 10.70
C ASP A 39 4.80 -4.69 11.20
N GLN A 40 5.07 -5.61 10.27
CA GLN A 40 5.46 -7.00 10.52
C GLN A 40 6.74 -7.33 9.75
N PRO A 41 7.90 -6.77 10.13
CA PRO A 41 9.12 -6.88 9.34
C PRO A 41 9.65 -8.33 9.31
N PRO A 42 10.50 -8.69 8.33
CA PRO A 42 11.23 -9.95 8.38
C PRO A 42 11.99 -10.04 9.70
N LYS A 43 12.08 -11.24 10.29
CA LYS A 43 12.74 -11.43 11.59
C LYS A 43 14.17 -10.88 11.53
N SER A 44 14.43 -9.78 12.23
CA SER A 44 15.76 -9.27 12.54
C SER A 44 15.93 -9.23 14.06
N ARG A 45 17.17 -9.25 14.55
CA ARG A 45 17.44 -9.13 16.00
C ARG A 45 17.09 -7.74 16.56
N ALA A 46 16.94 -6.74 15.70
CA ALA A 46 16.86 -5.34 16.08
C ALA A 46 15.42 -4.78 16.10
N VAL A 47 14.50 -5.36 15.32
CA VAL A 47 13.15 -4.80 15.14
C VAL A 47 12.09 -5.90 15.20
N THR A 48 11.10 -5.73 16.08
CA THR A 48 9.94 -6.61 16.23
C THR A 48 8.67 -5.93 15.70
N SER A 49 7.63 -6.73 15.40
CA SER A 49 6.33 -6.21 14.99
C SER A 49 5.76 -5.25 16.04
N SER A 50 5.19 -4.13 15.61
CA SER A 50 4.61 -3.15 16.52
C SER A 50 3.21 -2.71 16.07
N SER A 51 2.25 -2.81 16.99
CA SER A 51 0.91 -2.23 16.83
C SER A 51 0.86 -0.73 17.14
N SER A 52 1.91 -0.15 17.76
CA SER A 52 2.01 1.29 18.01
C SER A 52 2.43 2.09 16.77
N ARG A 53 2.87 1.39 15.72
CA ARG A 53 3.20 1.95 14.40
C ARG A 53 2.03 1.74 13.43
N GLY A 54 2.00 2.51 12.37
CA GLY A 54 0.96 2.39 11.36
C GLY A 54 0.92 1.02 10.69
N HIS A 55 -0.26 0.61 10.22
CA HIS A 55 -0.41 -0.58 9.39
C HIS A 55 0.04 -0.25 7.96
N THR A 56 1.34 -0.11 7.78
CA THR A 56 1.91 0.30 6.51
C THR A 56 3.15 -0.50 6.12
N LYS A 57 3.27 -0.78 4.82
CA LYS A 57 4.38 -1.58 4.28
C LYS A 57 4.80 -1.10 2.90
N GLY A 58 6.11 -1.04 2.67
CA GLY A 58 6.63 -0.62 1.38
C GLY A 58 8.15 -0.48 1.32
N VAL A 59 8.58 -0.07 0.15
CA VAL A 59 9.99 0.15 -0.19
C VAL A 59 10.13 1.48 -0.91
N LEU A 60 11.03 2.32 -0.42
CA LEU A 60 11.63 3.39 -1.21
C LEU A 60 13.00 2.92 -1.65
N LEU A 61 13.30 3.03 -2.94
CA LEU A 61 14.63 2.78 -3.48
C LEU A 61 14.90 3.81 -4.58
N PHE A 62 15.95 4.62 -4.42
CA PHE A 62 16.23 5.74 -5.31
C PHE A 62 17.71 6.11 -5.35
N ASP A 63 18.09 6.82 -6.41
CA ASP A 63 19.39 7.44 -6.62
C ASP A 63 19.24 8.93 -6.95
N GLN A 64 20.25 9.54 -7.59
CA GLN A 64 20.20 10.95 -7.95
C GLN A 64 19.31 11.28 -9.15
N GLU A 65 18.93 10.29 -9.96
CA GLU A 65 18.08 10.44 -11.14
C GLU A 65 16.60 10.23 -10.78
N GLY A 66 16.33 9.33 -9.84
CA GLY A 66 14.99 9.04 -9.36
C GLY A 66 14.93 7.67 -8.70
N GLY A 67 13.74 7.08 -8.65
CA GLY A 67 13.60 5.77 -8.04
C GLY A 67 12.18 5.26 -8.12
N PHE A 68 11.82 4.36 -7.22
CA PHE A 68 10.44 3.90 -7.09
C PHE A 68 9.96 3.90 -5.65
N TRP A 69 8.64 3.98 -5.54
CA TRP A 69 7.90 3.63 -4.34
C TRP A 69 7.08 2.37 -4.60
N LEU A 70 7.31 1.35 -3.79
CA LEU A 70 6.56 0.10 -3.78
C LEU A 70 5.64 0.09 -2.56
N VAL A 71 4.32 0.12 -2.78
CA VAL A 71 3.29 -0.07 -1.74
C VAL A 71 2.80 -1.51 -1.82
N HIS A 72 2.71 -2.21 -0.68
CA HIS A 72 2.28 -3.61 -0.67
C HIS A 72 1.58 -4.06 0.62
N SER A 73 0.93 -5.22 0.55
CA SER A 73 0.24 -5.83 1.69
C SER A 73 1.04 -6.96 2.39
N VAL A 74 2.19 -7.34 1.83
CA VAL A 74 2.97 -8.54 2.20
C VAL A 74 3.70 -8.40 3.56
N PRO A 75 3.36 -9.20 4.59
CA PRO A 75 4.14 -9.25 5.83
C PRO A 75 5.50 -9.91 5.62
N ARG A 76 6.49 -9.52 6.41
CA ARG A 76 7.87 -10.06 6.41
C ARG A 76 8.60 -9.90 5.07
N PHE A 77 8.31 -8.81 4.37
CA PHE A 77 8.87 -8.49 3.06
C PHE A 77 9.24 -7.01 2.94
N PRO A 78 10.25 -6.69 2.10
CA PRO A 78 11.28 -7.59 1.57
C PRO A 78 12.33 -8.02 2.61
N PRO A 79 13.20 -9.01 2.32
CA PRO A 79 14.36 -9.30 3.17
C PRO A 79 15.27 -8.06 3.36
N PRO A 80 15.89 -7.88 4.54
CA PRO A 80 16.84 -6.80 4.77
C PRO A 80 18.06 -6.93 3.83
N VAL A 81 18.77 -5.84 3.56
CA VAL A 81 19.94 -5.79 2.67
C VAL A 81 21.01 -6.78 3.10
N SER A 82 21.18 -6.96 4.41
CA SER A 82 22.13 -7.91 5.01
C SER A 82 21.87 -9.38 4.63
N SER A 83 20.68 -9.72 4.11
CA SER A 83 20.40 -11.05 3.55
C SER A 83 21.14 -11.31 2.23
N GLY A 84 21.56 -10.26 1.51
CA GLY A 84 22.29 -10.35 0.25
C GLY A 84 21.48 -10.87 -0.94
N THR A 85 20.19 -11.17 -0.79
CA THR A 85 19.38 -11.71 -1.89
C THR A 85 17.88 -11.42 -1.74
N TYR A 86 17.20 -11.33 -2.89
CA TYR A 86 15.75 -11.36 -2.95
C TYR A 86 15.20 -12.73 -2.53
N SER A 87 14.09 -12.74 -1.81
CA SER A 87 13.26 -13.93 -1.59
C SER A 87 11.81 -13.53 -1.29
N TRP A 88 10.87 -14.37 -1.68
CA TRP A 88 9.47 -14.22 -1.31
C TRP A 88 9.18 -14.92 0.03
N PRO A 89 8.47 -14.30 0.97
CA PRO A 89 8.34 -14.85 2.31
C PRO A 89 7.32 -16.01 2.32
N PRO A 90 7.60 -17.13 3.03
CA PRO A 90 6.70 -18.28 3.06
C PRO A 90 5.27 -17.98 3.55
N ASN A 91 5.09 -16.97 4.42
CA ASN A 91 3.76 -16.57 4.90
C ASN A 91 2.89 -15.89 3.83
N ALA A 92 3.44 -15.55 2.67
CA ALA A 92 2.72 -14.93 1.56
C ALA A 92 2.44 -15.92 0.41
N HIS A 93 2.56 -17.23 0.65
CA HIS A 93 2.25 -18.25 -0.34
C HIS A 93 0.75 -18.60 -0.38
N THR A 94 0.06 -18.48 0.75
CA THR A 94 -1.31 -18.98 0.92
C THR A 94 -2.38 -17.98 0.48
N TYR A 95 -2.15 -16.68 0.70
CA TYR A 95 -3.16 -15.65 0.54
C TYR A 95 -2.81 -14.68 -0.58
N GLY A 96 -3.84 -14.15 -1.25
CA GLY A 96 -3.70 -13.05 -2.20
C GLY A 96 -3.00 -11.85 -1.58
N GLN A 97 -2.19 -11.14 -2.35
CA GLN A 97 -1.47 -9.94 -1.94
C GLN A 97 -1.46 -8.95 -3.11
N THR A 98 -1.39 -7.66 -2.83
CA THR A 98 -1.19 -6.62 -3.84
C THR A 98 0.15 -5.91 -3.66
N LEU A 99 0.73 -5.54 -4.79
CA LEU A 99 1.95 -4.75 -4.91
C LEU A 99 1.74 -3.72 -6.01
N LEU A 100 1.98 -2.45 -5.71
CA LEU A 100 2.00 -1.37 -6.68
C LEU A 100 3.38 -0.70 -6.64
N CYS A 101 4.12 -0.80 -7.74
CA CYS A 101 5.44 -0.19 -7.90
C CYS A 101 5.35 0.96 -8.90
N VAL A 102 5.70 2.18 -8.47
CA VAL A 102 5.66 3.36 -9.33
C VAL A 102 7.02 4.04 -9.32
N SER A 103 7.59 4.22 -10.52
CA SER A 103 8.79 5.03 -10.68
C SER A 103 8.46 6.51 -10.59
N PHE A 104 9.21 7.24 -9.79
CA PHE A 104 9.05 8.67 -9.58
C PHE A 104 10.37 9.41 -9.81
N PRO A 105 10.33 10.63 -10.37
CA PRO A 105 11.50 11.49 -10.37
C PRO A 105 11.87 11.86 -8.94
N LEU A 106 13.15 12.12 -8.71
CA LEU A 106 13.70 12.38 -7.38
C LEU A 106 12.96 13.49 -6.62
N THR A 107 12.40 14.47 -7.32
CA THR A 107 11.64 15.60 -6.76
C THR A 107 10.35 15.20 -6.03
N GLN A 108 9.80 14.02 -6.30
CA GLN A 108 8.58 13.54 -5.62
C GLN A 108 8.88 12.95 -4.23
N PHE A 109 10.11 12.55 -3.94
CA PHE A 109 10.45 11.84 -2.70
C PHE A 109 10.29 12.67 -1.43
N LEU A 110 10.33 14.01 -1.52
CA LEU A 110 9.96 14.89 -0.41
C LEU A 110 8.50 14.71 -0.01
N ARG A 111 7.58 14.76 -0.98
CA ARG A 111 6.13 14.56 -0.76
C ARG A 111 5.80 13.14 -0.31
N ILE A 112 6.55 12.14 -0.81
CA ILE A 112 6.41 10.76 -0.34
C ILE A 112 6.85 10.66 1.13
N GLY A 113 7.97 11.29 1.50
CA GLY A 113 8.42 11.35 2.89
C GLY A 113 7.41 12.04 3.82
N GLU A 114 6.78 13.13 3.37
CA GLU A 114 5.67 13.76 4.09
C GLU A 114 4.52 12.78 4.32
N GLN A 115 4.11 12.00 3.32
CA GLN A 115 3.07 10.97 3.50
C GLN A 115 3.48 9.92 4.54
N LEU A 116 4.75 9.51 4.57
CA LEU A 116 5.26 8.57 5.57
C LEU A 116 5.23 9.15 7.00
N MET A 117 5.39 10.46 7.18
CA MET A 117 5.20 11.09 8.50
C MET A 117 3.77 10.93 9.04
N TYR A 118 2.76 10.86 8.15
CA TYR A 118 1.38 10.58 8.55
C TYR A 118 1.16 9.10 8.84
N THR A 119 1.69 8.21 7.99
CA THR A 119 1.47 6.77 8.17
C THR A 119 2.27 6.19 9.34
N TYR A 120 3.28 6.90 9.85
CA TYR A 120 4.10 6.49 10.98
C TYR A 120 4.63 5.04 10.85
N PRO A 121 5.41 4.76 9.79
CA PRO A 121 5.85 3.42 9.48
C PRO A 121 6.84 2.87 10.51
N LEU A 122 6.94 1.55 10.55
CA LEU A 122 8.05 0.85 11.18
C LEU A 122 9.15 0.61 10.13
N VAL A 123 10.15 1.49 10.09
CA VAL A 123 11.35 1.33 9.24
C VAL A 123 12.26 0.30 9.89
N TYR A 124 12.60 -0.78 9.18
CA TYR A 124 13.40 -1.89 9.73
C TYR A 124 14.77 -2.05 9.07
N ASP A 125 14.99 -1.42 7.92
CA ASP A 125 16.28 -1.36 7.25
C ASP A 125 16.29 -0.10 6.37
N HIS A 126 17.40 0.62 6.35
CA HIS A 126 17.51 1.87 5.60
C HIS A 126 18.96 2.20 5.26
N LYS A 127 19.10 3.06 4.25
CA LYS A 127 20.32 3.81 3.97
C LYS A 127 19.93 5.18 3.46
N LEU A 128 20.23 6.20 4.25
CA LEU A 128 19.98 7.60 3.90
C LEU A 128 21.16 8.44 4.40
N GLU A 129 22.15 8.63 3.54
CA GLU A 129 23.43 9.24 3.91
C GLU A 129 23.83 10.36 2.93
N GLY A 130 24.79 11.18 3.34
CA GLY A 130 25.42 12.19 2.49
C GLY A 130 24.40 13.14 1.84
N ILE A 131 24.45 13.24 0.51
CA ILE A 131 23.58 14.13 -0.28
C ILE A 131 22.09 13.79 -0.12
N PHE A 132 21.75 12.51 0.11
CA PHE A 132 20.35 12.10 0.26
C PHE A 132 19.78 12.53 1.59
N ALA A 133 20.53 12.39 2.69
CA ALA A 133 20.10 12.88 4.00
C ALA A 133 19.89 14.40 4.00
N GLN A 134 20.75 15.15 3.30
CA GLN A 134 20.61 16.60 3.15
C GLN A 134 19.39 17.00 2.30
N LYS A 135 19.13 16.28 1.21
CA LYS A 135 17.99 16.54 0.30
C LYS A 135 16.64 16.12 0.89
N PHE A 136 16.63 15.08 1.73
CA PHE A 136 15.42 14.48 2.28
C PHE A 136 15.43 14.41 3.81
N PRO A 137 15.52 15.55 4.50
CA PRO A 137 15.52 15.57 5.97
C PRO A 137 14.27 14.91 6.54
N VAL A 138 13.11 15.06 5.88
CA VAL A 138 11.86 14.39 6.29
C VAL A 138 11.99 12.86 6.32
N LEU A 139 12.78 12.25 5.44
CA LEU A 139 13.00 10.79 5.48
C LEU A 139 13.91 10.39 6.65
N ALA A 140 14.83 11.26 7.07
CA ALA A 140 15.61 11.03 8.28
C ALA A 140 14.69 11.06 9.52
N GLU A 141 13.77 12.02 9.59
CA GLU A 141 12.76 12.08 10.66
C GLU A 141 11.87 10.82 10.69
N VAL A 142 11.45 10.31 9.53
CA VAL A 142 10.71 9.04 9.42
C VAL A 142 11.52 7.85 9.93
N ILE A 143 12.83 7.79 9.62
CA ILE A 143 13.74 6.73 10.10
C ILE A 143 13.84 6.74 11.63
N GLU A 144 13.95 7.93 12.24
CA GLU A 144 13.97 8.09 13.70
C GLU A 144 12.61 7.82 14.36
N GLY A 145 11.55 7.65 13.57
CA GLY A 145 10.20 7.41 14.05
C GLY A 145 9.48 8.67 14.54
N HIS A 146 9.88 9.83 14.04
CA HIS A 146 9.04 11.01 14.15
C HIS A 146 7.83 10.89 13.21
N HIS A 147 6.74 11.53 13.58
CA HIS A 147 5.46 11.47 12.90
C HIS A 147 4.66 12.74 13.20
N VAL A 148 3.52 12.90 12.53
CA VAL A 148 2.65 14.06 12.75
C VAL A 148 2.09 14.07 14.19
N LEU A 149 2.32 15.17 14.90
CA LEU A 149 1.87 15.37 16.29
C LEU A 149 0.71 16.34 16.43
N HIS A 150 0.37 17.05 15.35
CA HIS A 150 -0.65 18.09 15.29
C HIS A 150 -1.55 17.88 14.07
N GLU A 151 -2.73 18.48 14.13
CA GLU A 151 -3.69 18.50 13.03
C GLU A 151 -3.15 19.24 11.79
N PRO A 152 -3.61 18.88 10.58
CA PRO A 152 -4.63 17.85 10.28
C PRO A 152 -4.11 16.42 10.49
N TRP A 153 -5.01 15.47 10.79
CA TRP A 153 -4.65 14.06 11.03
C TRP A 153 -4.57 13.21 9.76
N ASN A 154 -4.82 13.81 8.60
CA ASN A 154 -4.74 13.20 7.28
C ASN A 154 -4.08 14.18 6.29
N ASN A 155 -3.54 13.66 5.20
CA ASN A 155 -2.92 14.47 4.16
C ASN A 155 -2.96 13.77 2.81
N SER A 156 -3.32 14.51 1.76
CA SER A 156 -3.34 14.01 0.39
C SER A 156 -2.40 14.81 -0.50
N VAL A 157 -1.55 14.12 -1.27
CA VAL A 157 -0.62 14.76 -2.21
C VAL A 157 -0.68 14.14 -3.60
N THR A 158 -0.65 15.00 -4.61
CA THR A 158 -0.54 14.56 -6.01
C THR A 158 0.93 14.31 -6.35
N LEU A 159 1.19 13.11 -6.89
CA LEU A 159 2.50 12.64 -7.34
C LEU A 159 2.46 12.41 -8.85
N THR A 160 3.55 12.73 -9.53
CA THR A 160 3.70 12.50 -10.98
C THR A 160 4.80 11.48 -11.21
N SER A 161 4.49 10.35 -11.84
CA SER A 161 5.44 9.30 -12.14
C SER A 161 6.49 9.75 -13.16
N GLN A 162 7.58 8.99 -13.28
CA GLN A 162 8.63 9.24 -14.27
C GLN A 162 8.08 9.29 -15.71
N ALA A 163 7.02 8.52 -15.99
CA ALA A 163 6.36 8.47 -17.29
C ALA A 163 5.22 9.51 -17.45
N GLY A 164 5.04 10.42 -16.48
CA GLY A 164 4.03 11.48 -16.53
C GLY A 164 2.63 11.07 -16.06
N ALA A 165 2.43 9.86 -15.55
CA ALA A 165 1.14 9.45 -15.00
C ALA A 165 0.92 10.06 -13.60
N THR A 166 -0.28 10.57 -13.36
CA THR A 166 -0.65 11.17 -12.07
C THR A 166 -1.20 10.13 -11.11
N PHE A 167 -0.71 10.17 -9.88
CA PHE A 167 -1.19 9.40 -8.73
C PHE A 167 -1.57 10.35 -7.60
N GLN A 168 -2.59 10.00 -6.84
CA GLN A 168 -2.99 10.70 -5.63
C GLN A 168 -2.69 9.79 -4.44
N SER A 169 -1.77 10.23 -3.57
CA SER A 169 -1.50 9.55 -2.31
C SER A 169 -2.44 10.10 -1.24
N PHE A 170 -3.03 9.20 -0.46
CA PHE A 170 -3.84 9.51 0.72
C PHE A 170 -3.22 8.82 1.92
N ALA A 171 -2.88 9.59 2.95
CA ALA A 171 -2.34 9.08 4.21
C ALA A 171 -3.15 9.62 5.39
N LYS A 172 -3.47 8.73 6.33
CA LYS A 172 -4.01 9.08 7.64
C LYS A 172 -3.03 8.69 8.74
N SER A 173 -3.07 9.44 9.83
CA SER A 173 -2.41 9.11 11.09
C SER A 173 -3.33 8.30 12.00
N GLY A 174 -2.77 7.71 13.07
CA GLY A 174 -3.54 7.01 14.08
C GLY A 174 -4.50 7.89 14.89
N LYS A 175 -4.39 9.22 14.78
CA LYS A 175 -5.30 10.18 15.42
C LYS A 175 -6.46 10.62 14.52
N PHE A 176 -6.56 10.10 13.30
CA PHE A 176 -7.62 10.48 12.36
C PHE A 176 -9.04 10.16 12.87
N GLY A 177 -9.19 9.08 13.65
CA GLY A 177 -10.42 8.80 14.39
C GLY A 177 -11.51 8.07 13.60
N ASP A 178 -11.24 7.65 12.37
CA ASP A 178 -12.15 6.86 11.52
C ASP A 178 -11.34 5.99 10.54
N ASP A 179 -11.97 5.09 9.78
CA ASP A 179 -11.30 4.31 8.74
C ASP A 179 -10.94 5.18 7.53
N LEU A 180 -9.88 4.79 6.79
CA LEU A 180 -9.41 5.57 5.64
C LEU A 180 -10.49 5.71 4.56
N TYR A 181 -11.32 4.67 4.37
CA TYR A 181 -12.17 4.55 3.20
C TYR A 181 -13.48 5.31 3.37
N SER A 182 -14.24 5.01 4.44
CA SER A 182 -15.52 5.67 4.69
C SER A 182 -15.37 7.03 5.36
N GLY A 183 -14.38 7.20 6.25
CA GLY A 183 -14.12 8.48 6.91
C GLY A 183 -13.53 9.56 6.01
N TRP A 184 -12.97 9.23 4.84
CA TRP A 184 -12.34 10.22 3.97
C TRP A 184 -12.30 9.90 2.48
N LEU A 185 -11.78 8.73 2.10
CA LEU A 185 -11.38 8.46 0.71
C LEU A 185 -12.55 8.57 -0.29
N ALA A 186 -13.70 7.97 0.02
CA ALA A 186 -14.87 8.01 -0.86
C ALA A 186 -15.33 9.45 -1.14
N ALA A 187 -15.43 10.27 -0.10
CA ALA A 187 -15.81 11.67 -0.22
C ALA A 187 -14.76 12.48 -1.00
N ALA A 188 -13.47 12.25 -0.74
CA ALA A 188 -12.37 12.94 -1.43
C ALA A 188 -12.30 12.60 -2.93
N LEU A 189 -12.64 11.36 -3.30
CA LEU A 189 -12.73 10.94 -4.70
C LEU A 189 -14.07 11.28 -5.35
N GLY A 190 -15.09 11.60 -4.55
CA GLY A 190 -16.47 11.82 -4.97
C GLY A 190 -17.09 10.58 -5.63
N ARG A 191 -16.72 9.38 -5.17
CA ARG A 191 -17.14 8.11 -5.76
C ARG A 191 -17.45 7.06 -4.71
N ASP A 192 -18.42 6.22 -5.01
CA ASP A 192 -18.59 4.94 -4.33
C ASP A 192 -17.36 4.07 -4.54
N LEU A 193 -17.00 3.26 -3.56
CA LEU A 193 -15.83 2.39 -3.62
C LEU A 193 -16.19 0.96 -3.23
N GLN A 194 -15.73 0.01 -4.04
CA GLN A 194 -15.65 -1.40 -3.67
C GLN A 194 -14.26 -1.66 -3.09
N VAL A 195 -14.20 -2.14 -1.84
CA VAL A 195 -12.95 -2.23 -1.07
C VAL A 195 -12.64 -3.68 -0.71
N GLN A 196 -11.47 -4.16 -1.17
CA GLN A 196 -10.88 -5.42 -0.73
C GLN A 196 -9.90 -5.15 0.42
N PHE A 197 -10.01 -5.95 1.48
CA PHE A 197 -9.12 -5.95 2.64
C PHE A 197 -9.15 -7.32 3.32
N TRP A 198 -8.38 -7.53 4.39
CA TRP A 198 -8.39 -8.81 5.11
C TRP A 198 -9.60 -8.90 6.07
N PRO A 199 -10.61 -9.75 5.81
CA PRO A 199 -11.85 -9.77 6.59
C PRO A 199 -11.75 -10.66 7.84
N LYS A 200 -10.61 -11.32 8.09
CA LYS A 200 -10.38 -12.10 9.31
C LYS A 200 -9.77 -11.27 10.45
N SER A 201 -9.80 -9.94 10.34
CA SER A 201 -9.39 -9.05 11.42
C SER A 201 -10.49 -8.94 12.49
N PRO A 202 -10.16 -8.81 13.78
CA PRO A 202 -11.15 -8.50 14.80
C PRO A 202 -11.81 -7.14 14.53
N GLY A 203 -13.12 -7.02 14.75
CA GLY A 203 -13.85 -5.75 14.63
C GLY A 203 -13.93 -5.20 13.21
N VAL A 204 -14.06 -6.07 12.20
CA VAL A 204 -14.27 -5.67 10.81
C VAL A 204 -15.49 -4.76 10.68
N LEU A 205 -15.32 -3.65 9.97
CA LEU A 205 -16.38 -2.70 9.71
C LEU A 205 -17.27 -3.23 8.59
N PRO A 206 -18.60 -3.06 8.68
CA PRO A 206 -19.49 -3.40 7.58
C PRO A 206 -19.36 -2.39 6.43
N SER A 207 -20.03 -2.72 5.33
CA SER A 207 -20.26 -1.79 4.24
C SER A 207 -21.04 -0.58 4.76
N ASN A 208 -20.65 0.62 4.31
CA ASN A 208 -21.15 1.88 4.84
C ASN A 208 -21.88 2.66 3.74
N CYS A 209 -23.18 2.86 3.92
CA CYS A 209 -24.04 3.64 3.02
C CYS A 209 -24.71 4.83 3.72
N SER A 210 -24.22 5.22 4.91
CA SER A 210 -24.78 6.36 5.64
C SER A 210 -24.37 7.71 5.04
N GLY A 211 -23.27 7.76 4.28
CA GLY A 211 -22.78 8.94 3.59
C GLY A 211 -23.33 9.14 2.17
N THR A 212 -22.89 10.22 1.52
CA THR A 212 -23.24 10.50 0.11
C THR A 212 -22.65 9.47 -0.86
N GLN A 213 -21.48 8.93 -0.53
CA GLN A 213 -20.84 7.85 -1.27
C GLN A 213 -20.91 6.55 -0.47
N GLN A 214 -21.12 5.45 -1.17
CA GLN A 214 -21.15 4.11 -0.60
C GLN A 214 -19.76 3.50 -0.53
N ILE A 215 -19.51 2.78 0.56
CA ILE A 215 -18.36 1.90 0.70
C ILE A 215 -18.87 0.46 0.81
N LEU A 216 -18.47 -0.38 -0.15
CA LEU A 216 -18.96 -1.75 -0.30
C LEU A 216 -17.80 -2.73 -0.13
N ASP A 217 -17.92 -3.69 0.79
CA ASP A 217 -16.87 -4.68 1.06
C ASP A 217 -16.83 -5.74 -0.02
N VAL A 218 -15.70 -5.93 -0.69
CA VAL A 218 -15.53 -7.04 -1.62
C VAL A 218 -15.53 -8.34 -0.82
N THR A 219 -16.39 -9.28 -1.20
CA THR A 219 -16.51 -10.61 -0.56
C THR A 219 -15.93 -11.71 -1.42
N GLN A 220 -15.87 -11.51 -2.74
CA GLN A 220 -15.28 -12.45 -3.68
C GLN A 220 -14.53 -11.73 -4.79
N THR A 221 -13.32 -12.22 -5.06
CA THR A 221 -12.46 -11.76 -6.15
C THR A 221 -12.41 -12.83 -7.24
N SER A 222 -12.45 -12.42 -8.51
CA SER A 222 -12.32 -13.32 -9.66
C SER A 222 -11.49 -12.68 -10.76
N PHE A 223 -10.41 -13.34 -11.14
CA PHE A 223 -9.60 -12.90 -12.27
C PHE A 223 -10.33 -13.18 -13.59
N PRO A 224 -10.26 -12.27 -14.58
CA PRO A 224 -10.89 -12.48 -15.88
C PRO A 224 -10.31 -13.67 -16.64
N GLY A 225 -11.16 -14.36 -17.40
CA GLY A 225 -10.80 -15.49 -18.26
C GLY A 225 -11.21 -16.84 -17.66
N PRO A 226 -11.39 -17.88 -18.50
CA PRO A 226 -11.94 -19.18 -18.09
C PRO A 226 -11.05 -19.95 -17.11
N ALA A 227 -9.75 -19.63 -17.05
CA ALA A 227 -8.79 -20.22 -16.11
C ALA A 227 -8.39 -19.25 -14.98
N GLY A 228 -9.03 -18.07 -14.89
CA GLY A 228 -8.71 -17.08 -13.87
C GLY A 228 -9.12 -17.58 -12.48
N PRO A 229 -8.26 -17.47 -11.45
CA PRO A 229 -8.63 -17.89 -10.10
C PRO A 229 -9.78 -17.04 -9.56
N ALA A 230 -10.68 -17.69 -8.83
CA ALA A 230 -11.72 -17.05 -8.05
C ALA A 230 -11.63 -17.55 -6.61
N PHE A 231 -11.67 -16.62 -5.66
CA PHE A 231 -11.47 -16.92 -4.25
C PHE A 231 -12.24 -15.94 -3.37
N ASN A 232 -12.48 -16.34 -2.12
CA ASN A 232 -13.18 -15.50 -1.16
C ASN A 232 -12.23 -14.44 -0.59
N ALA A 233 -12.77 -13.31 -0.12
CA ALA A 233 -11.98 -12.28 0.55
C ALA A 233 -11.22 -12.83 1.79
N THR A 234 -11.72 -13.90 2.41
CA THR A 234 -11.07 -14.64 3.50
C THR A 234 -9.79 -15.38 3.09
N GLU A 235 -9.48 -15.41 1.79
CA GLU A 235 -8.28 -15.97 1.18
C GLU A 235 -7.38 -14.89 0.58
N ASP A 236 -7.70 -13.61 0.80
CA ASP A 236 -7.02 -12.48 0.16
C ASP A 236 -6.60 -11.41 1.17
N HIS A 237 -5.29 -11.34 1.42
CA HIS A 237 -4.66 -10.31 2.25
C HIS A 237 -4.43 -8.99 1.51
N SER A 238 -4.73 -8.90 0.21
CA SER A 238 -4.56 -7.67 -0.55
C SER A 238 -5.38 -6.53 0.03
N LYS A 239 -4.93 -5.29 -0.21
CA LYS A 239 -5.69 -4.08 0.09
C LYS A 239 -5.75 -3.23 -1.16
N TRP A 240 -6.94 -3.04 -1.67
CA TRP A 240 -7.21 -2.20 -2.83
C TRP A 240 -8.66 -1.77 -2.83
N CYS A 241 -8.95 -0.68 -3.53
CA CYS A 241 -10.33 -0.30 -3.83
C CYS A 241 -10.47 0.14 -5.27
N VAL A 242 -11.68 0.07 -5.79
CA VAL A 242 -12.02 0.50 -7.14
C VAL A 242 -13.39 1.15 -7.15
N ALA A 243 -13.54 2.23 -7.91
CA ALA A 243 -14.84 2.83 -8.12
C ALA A 243 -15.67 1.93 -9.08
N PRO A 244 -16.93 1.60 -8.75
CA PRO A 244 -17.82 0.89 -9.66
C PRO A 244 -17.98 1.62 -11.01
N GLU A 245 -18.02 2.96 -10.94
CA GLU A 245 -18.13 3.88 -12.05
C GLU A 245 -17.01 4.95 -12.01
N GLY A 246 -16.41 5.21 -13.17
CA GLY A 246 -15.29 6.17 -13.30
C GLY A 246 -13.92 5.57 -12.96
N PRO A 247 -12.82 6.20 -13.38
CA PRO A 247 -11.55 5.51 -13.60
C PRO A 247 -10.67 5.35 -12.34
N TRP A 248 -11.23 5.44 -11.13
CA TRP A 248 -10.44 5.38 -9.90
C TRP A 248 -10.16 3.94 -9.45
N ALA A 249 -8.88 3.63 -9.29
CA ALA A 249 -8.42 2.43 -8.59
C ALA A 249 -7.28 2.82 -7.65
N CYS A 250 -7.23 2.19 -6.48
CA CYS A 250 -6.23 2.46 -5.46
C CYS A 250 -5.65 1.16 -4.90
N VAL A 251 -4.36 1.18 -4.58
CA VAL A 251 -3.66 0.08 -3.90
C VAL A 251 -3.01 0.65 -2.64
N GLY A 252 -3.22 -0.02 -1.51
CA GLY A 252 -2.75 0.42 -0.22
C GLY A 252 -2.33 -0.74 0.66
N ASP A 253 -2.28 -0.47 1.96
CA ASP A 253 -1.87 -1.42 2.97
C ASP A 253 -2.87 -1.53 4.14
N MET A 254 -3.88 -0.66 4.21
CA MET A 254 -4.81 -0.55 5.34
C MET A 254 -6.03 -1.47 5.24
N ASN A 255 -6.33 -2.21 6.32
CA ASN A 255 -7.59 -2.95 6.45
C ASN A 255 -8.76 -2.04 6.88
N ARG A 256 -9.98 -2.60 6.90
CA ARG A 256 -11.18 -1.95 7.43
C ARG A 256 -11.69 -2.67 8.68
N ASN A 257 -11.17 -2.25 9.84
CA ASN A 257 -11.60 -2.74 11.14
C ASN A 257 -11.33 -1.65 12.20
N ALA A 258 -12.02 -1.74 13.34
CA ALA A 258 -11.96 -0.77 14.43
C ALA A 258 -10.52 -0.49 14.93
N GLY A 259 -9.63 -1.49 14.88
CA GLY A 259 -8.23 -1.30 15.26
C GLY A 259 -7.47 -0.36 14.32
N GLU A 260 -7.80 -0.38 13.03
CA GLU A 260 -7.14 0.45 12.01
C GLU A 260 -7.67 1.89 11.95
N GLU A 261 -8.78 2.19 12.62
CA GLU A 261 -9.23 3.57 12.86
C GLU A 261 -8.19 4.37 13.65
N HIS A 262 -7.43 3.68 14.51
CA HIS A 262 -6.42 4.26 15.38
C HIS A 262 -4.97 3.98 14.96
N ARG A 263 -4.75 3.54 13.71
CA ARG A 263 -3.41 3.32 13.15
C ARG A 263 -3.19 4.18 11.91
N GLY A 264 -1.93 4.57 11.69
CA GLY A 264 -1.52 5.27 10.47
C GLY A 264 -1.42 4.32 9.27
N GLY A 265 -1.62 4.84 8.06
CA GLY A 265 -1.57 4.06 6.83
C GLY A 265 -2.20 4.80 5.66
N GLY A 266 -2.18 4.21 4.47
CA GLY A 266 -2.56 4.96 3.28
C GLY A 266 -2.83 4.12 2.04
N THR A 267 -3.10 4.83 0.95
CA THR A 267 -3.34 4.24 -0.36
C THR A 267 -2.87 5.16 -1.48
N LEU A 268 -2.42 4.56 -2.57
CA LEU A 268 -2.04 5.26 -3.79
C LEU A 268 -3.12 5.02 -4.86
N CYS A 269 -3.83 6.09 -5.21
CA CYS A 269 -4.93 6.09 -6.16
C CYS A 269 -4.52 6.65 -7.51
N ALA A 270 -5.15 6.21 -8.60
CA ALA A 270 -4.97 6.86 -9.89
C ALA A 270 -6.22 6.76 -10.76
N GLN A 271 -6.41 7.78 -11.60
CA GLN A 271 -7.38 7.77 -12.70
C GLN A 271 -6.76 7.19 -13.98
N LEU A 272 -6.18 6.00 -13.88
CA LEU A 272 -5.54 5.33 -15.02
C LEU A 272 -6.49 4.29 -15.60
N PRO A 273 -6.95 4.45 -16.85
CA PRO A 273 -7.87 3.49 -17.46
C PRO A 273 -7.34 2.06 -17.46
N ALA A 274 -6.02 1.87 -17.59
CA ALA A 274 -5.40 0.55 -17.52
C ALA A 274 -5.47 -0.07 -16.13
N LEU A 275 -5.28 0.73 -15.08
CA LEU A 275 -5.37 0.28 -13.68
C LEU A 275 -6.82 -0.03 -13.31
N TRP A 276 -7.74 0.89 -13.60
CA TRP A 276 -9.15 0.68 -13.35
C TRP A 276 -9.72 -0.54 -14.08
N LYS A 277 -9.41 -0.72 -15.38
CA LYS A 277 -9.81 -1.90 -16.15
C LYS A 277 -9.19 -3.21 -15.64
N ALA A 278 -8.10 -3.15 -14.89
CA ALA A 278 -7.52 -4.33 -14.25
C ALA A 278 -8.26 -4.69 -12.96
N PHE A 279 -8.58 -3.71 -12.11
CA PHE A 279 -9.18 -3.95 -10.80
C PHE A 279 -10.71 -4.05 -10.81
N ARG A 280 -11.41 -3.27 -11.66
CA ARG A 280 -12.88 -3.26 -11.67
C ARG A 280 -13.50 -4.64 -11.95
N PRO A 281 -12.98 -5.44 -12.89
CA PRO A 281 -13.51 -6.79 -13.15
C PRO A 281 -13.15 -7.82 -12.08
N LEU A 282 -12.22 -7.51 -11.16
CA LEU A 282 -11.89 -8.42 -10.07
C LEU A 282 -13.05 -8.59 -9.10
N VAL A 283 -13.87 -7.56 -8.92
CA VAL A 283 -15.00 -7.60 -7.98
C VAL A 283 -16.09 -8.53 -8.53
N LYS A 284 -16.13 -9.76 -8.01
CA LYS A 284 -17.15 -10.76 -8.36
C LYS A 284 -18.39 -10.66 -7.48
N ALA A 285 -18.18 -10.42 -6.18
CA ALA A 285 -19.24 -10.18 -5.23
C ALA A 285 -18.78 -9.19 -4.17
N TRP A 286 -19.74 -8.46 -3.60
CA TRP A 286 -19.54 -7.55 -2.49
C TRP A 286 -20.69 -7.69 -1.50
N GLN A 287 -20.47 -7.28 -0.26
CA GLN A 287 -21.51 -7.15 0.74
C GLN A 287 -22.28 -5.86 0.44
N PRO A 288 -23.60 -5.93 0.15
CA PRO A 288 -24.43 -4.75 0.12
C PRO A 288 -24.52 -4.15 1.53
N CYS A 289 -24.80 -2.86 1.62
CA CYS A 289 -25.33 -2.32 2.86
C CYS A 289 -26.64 -3.05 3.17
N GLY A 290 -26.81 -3.48 4.43
CA GLY A 290 -28.10 -4.05 4.82
C GLY A 290 -29.21 -3.04 4.56
N GLU A 291 -30.37 -3.50 4.12
CA GLU A 291 -31.59 -2.80 4.53
C GLU A 291 -31.51 -2.77 6.06
N GLU A 292 -31.66 -1.60 6.69
CA GLU A 292 -31.97 -1.58 8.12
C GLU A 292 -33.11 -2.58 8.30
N ASP A 293 -32.90 -3.64 9.08
CA ASP A 293 -33.98 -4.55 9.45
C ASP A 293 -35.09 -3.67 10.02
N GLY A 294 -36.10 -3.42 9.19
CA GLY A 294 -37.11 -2.42 9.46
C GLY A 294 -37.96 -2.85 10.64
N ALA A 295 -38.01 -1.99 11.64
CA ALA A 295 -39.00 -1.92 12.73
C ALA A 295 -38.96 -3.03 13.80
#